data_AF-A0A7X7DLY3-F1
#
_entry.id   AF-A0A7X7DLY3-F1
#
_cell.length_a   1.000
_cell.length_b   1.000
_cell.length_c   1.000
_cell.angle_alpha   90.00
_cell.angle_beta   90.00
_cell.angle_gamma   90.00
#
_symmetry.space_group_name_H-M   'P 1'
#
loop_
_entity.id
_entity.type
_entity.pdbx_description
1 polymer ?
#
loop_
_entity_poly.entity_id
_entity_poly.type
_entity_poly.pdbx_seq_one_letter_code
_entity_poly.pdbx_strand_id
1 'polypeptide(L)'
;MRFVSALLCLFAFLCSSVSAETLISGNISGITFDVAKNPYIVEKDIIVPKGTSVSIPEGIVFLFHPFTGFQVSGRVAVQGSDTKMVIFTSLNDNIFNTGAEQLPNPFDWNGIYVSKDAEGAFLNNFALKYSVYGIKSQCQNIIIQNAVFQQNGQFNFTVNEQIKLVVEGMPFSYPDSLSGSTITTAKDSNVVVKPKPLIDKGTPAKNSEKKLKIFRYTCLGVGAVGAVTAMMYGVSIKTNLDKMNEISEDSNNNNASDPNGAKKWHEAERNYNNSIIGCSVAGGLGALGLIGFGVSFAF
;
A
#
# COMPACT_ATOMS: atom_id res chain seq x y z
N MET A 1 -49.09 8.22 -43.96
CA MET A 1 -48.61 8.46 -42.58
C MET A 1 -49.06 7.25 -41.74
N ARG A 2 -48.36 6.12 -41.59
CA ARG A 2 -46.94 5.81 -41.33
C ARG A 2 -46.39 6.16 -39.94
N PHE A 3 -47.18 6.07 -38.86
CA PHE A 3 -46.64 6.25 -37.48
C PHE A 3 -47.46 5.55 -36.37
N VAL A 4 -47.66 4.23 -36.39
CA VAL A 4 -48.26 3.54 -35.21
C VAL A 4 -47.57 2.22 -34.79
N SER A 5 -46.64 1.64 -35.56
CA SER A 5 -46.07 0.32 -35.24
C SER A 5 -44.66 0.33 -34.61
N ALA A 6 -44.29 1.39 -33.88
CA ALA A 6 -42.97 1.49 -33.25
C ALA A 6 -43.03 1.68 -31.72
N LEU A 7 -44.08 1.17 -31.07
CA LEU A 7 -44.24 1.23 -29.62
C LEU A 7 -44.39 -0.18 -29.03
N LEU A 8 -43.50 -1.10 -29.39
CA LEU A 8 -43.46 -2.44 -28.78
C LEU A 8 -42.07 -3.11 -28.82
N CYS A 9 -40.97 -2.35 -28.73
CA CYS A 9 -39.62 -2.94 -28.63
C CYS A 9 -38.64 -2.12 -27.77
N LEU A 10 -39.15 -1.37 -26.79
CA LEU A 10 -38.28 -0.67 -25.83
C LEU A 10 -38.72 -0.94 -24.38
N PHE A 11 -39.04 -2.20 -24.07
CA PHE A 11 -38.90 -2.64 -22.69
C PHE A 11 -37.41 -2.81 -22.48
N ALA A 12 -36.81 -1.73 -21.96
CA ALA A 12 -35.42 -1.65 -21.59
C ALA A 12 -35.05 -2.93 -20.84
N PHE A 13 -34.19 -3.72 -21.46
CA PHE A 13 -33.44 -4.77 -20.81
C PHE A 13 -32.50 -4.06 -19.83
N LEU A 14 -33.05 -3.61 -18.69
CA LEU A 14 -32.31 -3.35 -17.48
C LEU A 14 -31.77 -4.71 -17.05
N CYS A 15 -30.67 -5.12 -17.71
CA CYS A 15 -29.81 -6.16 -17.20
C CYS A 15 -29.16 -5.57 -15.96
N SER A 16 -29.89 -5.60 -14.85
CA SER A 16 -29.25 -5.54 -13.55
C SER A 16 -28.35 -6.75 -13.51
N SER A 17 -27.05 -6.56 -13.69
CA SER A 17 -26.06 -7.60 -13.41
C SER A 17 -26.20 -7.95 -11.94
N VAL A 18 -27.03 -8.94 -11.63
CA VAL A 18 -27.05 -9.58 -10.31
C VAL A 18 -25.70 -10.30 -10.21
N SER A 19 -24.75 -9.67 -9.52
CA SER A 19 -23.59 -10.40 -9.03
C SER A 19 -24.09 -11.33 -7.93
N ALA A 20 -23.85 -12.63 -8.07
CA ALA A 20 -24.20 -13.59 -7.04
C ALA A 20 -23.16 -13.50 -5.92
N GLU A 21 -23.41 -12.65 -4.93
CA GLU A 21 -22.62 -12.61 -3.70
C GLU A 21 -22.80 -13.94 -2.94
N THR A 22 -21.69 -14.55 -2.52
CA THR A 22 -21.72 -15.82 -1.78
C THR A 22 -21.24 -15.61 -0.36
N LEU A 23 -22.14 -15.76 0.61
CA LEU A 23 -21.81 -15.69 2.03
C LEU A 23 -21.06 -16.95 2.46
N ILE A 24 -19.93 -16.78 3.15
CA ILE A 24 -19.14 -17.88 3.71
C ILE A 24 -18.69 -17.57 5.14
N SER A 25 -18.54 -18.63 5.93
CA SER A 25 -18.03 -18.56 7.29
C SER A 25 -17.59 -19.94 7.78
N GLY A 26 -16.78 -19.97 8.84
CA GLY A 26 -16.40 -21.20 9.52
C GLY A 26 -15.49 -22.10 8.69
N ASN A 27 -15.68 -23.41 8.81
CA ASN A 27 -14.86 -24.37 8.10
C ASN A 27 -15.15 -24.34 6.59
N ILE A 28 -14.13 -24.06 5.78
CA ILE A 28 -14.23 -24.01 4.32
C ILE A 28 -13.69 -25.29 3.63
N SER A 29 -13.38 -26.34 4.39
CA SER A 29 -13.01 -27.64 3.84
C SER A 29 -14.13 -28.20 2.97
N GLY A 30 -13.84 -28.55 1.72
CA GLY A 30 -14.82 -29.09 0.77
C GLY A 30 -15.56 -28.05 -0.07
N ILE A 31 -15.35 -26.74 0.17
CA ILE A 31 -15.85 -25.70 -0.72
C ILE A 31 -15.03 -25.72 -2.02
N THR A 32 -15.72 -25.74 -3.15
CA THR A 32 -15.13 -25.45 -4.46
C THR A 32 -15.43 -24.00 -4.80
N PHE A 33 -14.38 -23.19 -4.88
CA PHE A 33 -14.46 -21.79 -5.26
C PHE A 33 -14.63 -21.65 -6.77
N ASP A 34 -15.53 -20.77 -7.19
CA ASP A 34 -15.88 -20.51 -8.58
C ASP A 34 -16.02 -19.00 -8.79
N VAL A 35 -15.44 -18.49 -9.87
CA VAL A 35 -15.50 -17.06 -10.24
C VAL A 35 -16.95 -16.62 -10.49
N ALA A 36 -17.84 -17.53 -10.91
CA ALA A 36 -19.26 -17.23 -11.10
C ALA A 36 -20.01 -16.90 -9.79
N LYS A 37 -19.40 -17.23 -8.64
CA LYS A 37 -19.92 -17.00 -7.29
C LYS A 37 -19.24 -15.83 -6.57
N ASN A 38 -18.41 -15.08 -7.29
CA ASN A 38 -17.78 -13.88 -6.75
C ASN A 38 -18.81 -12.74 -6.57
N PRO A 39 -18.59 -11.86 -5.58
CA PRO A 39 -17.57 -11.99 -4.53
C PRO A 39 -18.00 -12.96 -3.41
N TYR A 40 -17.02 -13.51 -2.70
CA TYR A 40 -17.25 -14.27 -1.47
C TYR A 40 -17.20 -13.34 -0.26
N ILE A 41 -18.33 -13.15 0.41
CA ILE A 41 -18.45 -12.31 1.60
C ILE A 41 -18.20 -13.17 2.84
N VAL A 42 -17.16 -12.81 3.59
CA VAL A 42 -16.75 -13.48 4.82
C VAL A 42 -17.45 -12.82 6.01
N GLU A 43 -18.56 -13.42 6.46
CA GLU A 43 -19.37 -12.89 7.57
C GLU A 43 -18.77 -13.19 8.95
N LYS A 44 -17.99 -14.27 9.04
CA LYS A 44 -17.21 -14.68 10.22
C LYS A 44 -15.94 -15.36 9.74
N ASP A 45 -14.97 -15.51 10.64
CA ASP A 45 -13.71 -16.21 10.35
C ASP A 45 -13.90 -17.46 9.50
N ILE A 46 -13.14 -17.54 8.41
CA ILE A 46 -13.02 -18.75 7.59
C ILE A 46 -11.79 -19.52 8.03
N ILE A 47 -11.91 -20.84 8.04
CA ILE A 47 -10.94 -21.73 8.66
C ILE A 47 -10.63 -22.89 7.70
N VAL A 48 -9.34 -23.15 7.46
CA VAL A 48 -8.86 -24.44 6.94
C VAL A 48 -8.42 -25.30 8.13
N PRO A 49 -9.21 -26.28 8.58
CA PRO A 49 -8.84 -27.12 9.71
C PRO A 49 -7.65 -28.02 9.39
N LYS A 50 -6.97 -28.47 10.45
CA LYS A 50 -5.93 -29.50 10.37
C LYS A 50 -6.47 -30.77 9.71
N GLY A 51 -5.65 -31.45 8.91
CA GLY A 51 -6.01 -32.65 8.15
C GLY A 51 -6.81 -32.37 6.88
N THR A 52 -7.05 -31.11 6.52
CA THR A 52 -7.80 -30.73 5.32
C THR A 52 -6.96 -29.88 4.38
N SER A 53 -7.30 -29.92 3.09
CA SER A 53 -6.67 -29.10 2.06
C SER A 53 -7.72 -28.26 1.33
N VAL A 54 -7.43 -26.98 1.14
CA VAL A 54 -8.28 -26.04 0.40
C VAL A 54 -7.50 -25.42 -0.74
N SER A 55 -8.11 -25.41 -1.93
CA SER A 55 -7.57 -24.82 -3.14
C SER A 55 -8.43 -23.63 -3.57
N ILE A 56 -7.80 -22.47 -3.71
CA ILE A 56 -8.43 -21.22 -4.14
C ILE A 56 -7.88 -20.90 -5.55
N PRO A 57 -8.69 -21.05 -6.61
CA PRO A 57 -8.28 -20.78 -7.98
C PRO A 57 -8.12 -19.27 -8.25
N GLU A 58 -7.56 -18.94 -9.40
CA GLU A 58 -7.39 -17.56 -9.85
C GLU A 58 -8.69 -16.76 -9.92
N GLY A 59 -8.59 -15.44 -9.70
CA GLY A 59 -9.71 -14.51 -9.87
C GLY A 59 -10.77 -14.55 -8.77
N ILE A 60 -10.60 -15.34 -7.71
CA ILE A 60 -11.50 -15.34 -6.55
C ILE A 60 -11.29 -14.06 -5.73
N VAL A 61 -12.39 -13.48 -5.26
CA VAL A 61 -12.39 -12.27 -4.44
C VAL A 61 -13.07 -12.56 -3.11
N PHE A 62 -12.36 -12.29 -2.01
CA PHE A 62 -12.87 -12.37 -0.65
C PHE A 62 -13.05 -10.97 -0.06
N LEU A 63 -14.25 -10.70 0.42
CA LEU A 63 -14.65 -9.46 1.09
C LEU A 63 -14.88 -9.74 2.58
N PHE A 64 -14.01 -9.22 3.44
CA PHE A 64 -14.05 -9.49 4.88
C PHE A 64 -14.86 -8.45 5.64
N HIS A 65 -15.81 -8.91 6.46
CA HIS A 65 -16.46 -8.05 7.45
C HIS A 65 -15.46 -7.61 8.55
N PRO A 66 -15.76 -6.52 9.26
CA PRO A 66 -15.05 -6.15 10.48
C PRO A 66 -14.91 -7.30 11.47
N PHE A 67 -13.72 -7.38 12.09
CA PHE A 67 -13.36 -8.40 13.07
C PHE A 67 -13.32 -9.84 12.55
N THR A 68 -13.33 -10.05 11.24
CA THR A 68 -13.17 -11.37 10.62
C THR A 68 -11.77 -11.58 10.06
N GLY A 69 -11.36 -12.84 9.88
CA GLY A 69 -10.07 -13.18 9.28
C GLY A 69 -10.05 -14.55 8.62
N PHE A 70 -8.86 -14.94 8.18
CA PHE A 70 -8.63 -16.25 7.56
C PHE A 70 -7.61 -17.05 8.37
N GLN A 71 -8.06 -18.16 8.96
CA GLN A 71 -7.23 -19.03 9.78
C GLN A 71 -6.85 -20.31 9.02
N VAL A 72 -5.56 -20.62 8.98
CA VAL A 72 -5.02 -21.80 8.29
C VAL A 72 -4.33 -22.71 9.30
N SER A 73 -4.91 -23.89 9.52
CA SER A 73 -4.34 -24.97 10.33
C SER A 73 -4.15 -26.28 9.56
N GLY A 74 -4.75 -26.42 8.38
CA GLY A 74 -4.45 -27.48 7.42
C GLY A 74 -3.51 -27.00 6.32
N ARG A 75 -3.85 -27.32 5.07
CA ARG A 75 -3.12 -26.90 3.88
C ARG A 75 -3.95 -25.94 3.02
N VAL A 76 -3.38 -24.81 2.62
CA VAL A 76 -4.00 -23.88 1.67
C VAL A 76 -3.13 -23.72 0.42
N ALA A 77 -3.76 -23.71 -0.75
CA ALA A 77 -3.15 -23.40 -2.03
C ALA A 77 -3.93 -22.27 -2.74
N VAL A 78 -3.37 -21.06 -2.78
CA VAL A 78 -3.88 -19.93 -3.56
C VAL A 78 -3.16 -19.92 -4.90
N GLN A 79 -3.93 -20.04 -5.98
CA GLN A 79 -3.44 -20.28 -7.34
C GLN A 79 -3.87 -19.15 -8.27
N GLY A 80 -3.52 -17.91 -7.93
CA GLY A 80 -3.71 -16.78 -8.85
C GLY A 80 -2.82 -16.87 -10.09
N SER A 81 -3.07 -16.00 -11.06
CA SER A 81 -2.20 -15.79 -12.21
C SER A 81 -1.82 -14.31 -12.39
N ASP A 82 -0.88 -14.03 -13.30
CA ASP A 82 -0.46 -12.67 -13.64
C ASP A 82 -1.62 -11.82 -14.20
N THR A 83 -2.63 -12.48 -14.77
CA THR A 83 -3.81 -11.80 -15.34
C THR A 83 -5.00 -11.75 -14.39
N LYS A 84 -5.08 -12.70 -13.45
CA LYS A 84 -6.18 -12.85 -12.50
C LYS A 84 -5.64 -13.21 -11.13
N MET A 85 -5.35 -12.20 -10.34
CA MET A 85 -4.95 -12.39 -8.95
C MET A 85 -6.13 -12.88 -8.11
N VAL A 86 -5.81 -13.58 -7.02
CA VAL A 86 -6.77 -13.78 -5.91
C VAL A 86 -6.74 -12.55 -5.01
N ILE A 87 -7.89 -12.06 -4.59
CA ILE A 87 -8.00 -10.81 -3.83
C ILE A 87 -8.55 -11.11 -2.44
N PHE A 88 -7.83 -10.68 -1.41
CA PHE A 88 -8.29 -10.65 -0.02
C PHE A 88 -8.39 -9.19 0.40
N THR A 89 -9.60 -8.69 0.66
CA THR A 89 -9.83 -7.26 0.88
C THR A 89 -11.00 -6.99 1.82
N SER A 90 -11.16 -5.73 2.22
CA SER A 90 -12.27 -5.27 3.06
C SER A 90 -13.61 -5.38 2.33
N LEU A 91 -14.69 -5.65 3.07
CA LEU A 91 -16.06 -5.48 2.57
C LEU A 91 -16.32 -4.05 2.06
N ASN A 92 -15.61 -3.06 2.60
CA ASN A 92 -15.70 -1.66 2.20
C ASN A 92 -14.91 -1.34 0.92
N ASP A 93 -14.21 -2.31 0.30
CA ASP A 93 -13.43 -2.08 -0.91
C ASP A 93 -14.35 -1.87 -2.11
N ASN A 94 -14.60 -0.59 -2.43
CA ASN A 94 -15.51 -0.17 -3.49
C ASN A 94 -15.10 -0.62 -4.90
N ILE A 95 -13.86 -1.10 -5.09
CA ILE A 95 -13.42 -1.72 -6.35
C ILE A 95 -14.11 -3.07 -6.54
N PHE A 96 -14.32 -3.81 -5.46
CA PHE A 96 -14.85 -5.18 -5.46
C PHE A 96 -16.25 -5.29 -4.86
N ASN A 97 -16.71 -4.27 -4.15
CA ASN A 97 -18.05 -4.11 -3.62
C ASN A 97 -18.60 -2.73 -4.00
N THR A 98 -19.20 -2.61 -5.17
CA THR A 98 -19.74 -1.33 -5.67
C THR A 98 -20.87 -0.77 -4.81
N GLY A 99 -21.46 -1.59 -3.93
CA GLY A 99 -22.49 -1.19 -2.97
C GLY A 99 -21.95 -0.73 -1.62
N ALA A 100 -20.62 -0.71 -1.41
CA ALA A 100 -20.03 -0.29 -0.14
C ALA A 100 -20.37 1.16 0.20
N GLU A 101 -20.92 1.38 1.39
CA GLU A 101 -21.26 2.72 1.90
C GLU A 101 -20.05 3.48 2.47
N GLN A 102 -19.01 2.75 2.84
CA GLN A 102 -17.79 3.27 3.45
C GLN A 102 -16.59 2.99 2.56
N LEU A 103 -15.56 3.84 2.66
CA LEU A 103 -14.28 3.61 2.00
C LEU A 103 -13.46 2.56 2.78
N PRO A 104 -12.64 1.75 2.09
CA PRO A 104 -11.81 0.76 2.75
C PRO A 104 -10.64 1.44 3.49
N ASN A 105 -10.35 0.99 4.70
CA ASN A 105 -9.26 1.50 5.52
C ASN A 105 -8.37 0.37 6.03
N PRO A 106 -7.08 0.63 6.31
CA PRO A 106 -6.29 -0.28 7.14
C PRO A 106 -7.08 -0.62 8.42
N PHE A 107 -6.88 -1.84 8.96
CA PHE A 107 -7.59 -2.36 10.13
C PHE A 107 -9.07 -2.75 9.92
N ASP A 108 -9.58 -2.76 8.69
CA ASP A 108 -10.97 -3.14 8.41
C ASP A 108 -11.26 -4.62 8.73
N TRP A 109 -10.26 -5.50 8.66
CA TRP A 109 -10.39 -6.93 8.98
C TRP A 109 -9.07 -7.49 9.52
N ASN A 110 -9.08 -8.67 10.15
CA ASN A 110 -7.94 -9.12 10.96
C ASN A 110 -6.67 -9.44 10.15
N GLY A 111 -6.81 -10.06 8.98
CA GLY A 111 -5.68 -10.62 8.23
C GLY A 111 -5.74 -12.14 8.09
N ILE A 112 -4.66 -12.71 7.54
CA ILE A 112 -4.50 -14.16 7.41
C ILE A 112 -3.53 -14.66 8.48
N TYR A 113 -4.00 -15.60 9.29
CA TYR A 113 -3.20 -16.27 10.31
C TYR A 113 -2.91 -17.71 9.89
N VAL A 114 -1.63 -18.05 9.77
CA VAL A 114 -1.17 -19.42 9.52
C VAL A 114 -0.60 -19.98 10.81
N SER A 115 -1.29 -20.98 11.37
CA SER A 115 -0.92 -21.56 12.66
C SER A 115 0.37 -22.35 12.58
N LYS A 116 1.01 -22.58 13.73
CA LYS A 116 2.26 -23.36 13.83
C LYS A 116 2.12 -24.78 13.28
N ASP A 117 0.94 -25.37 13.45
CA ASP A 117 0.63 -26.74 13.05
C ASP A 117 0.09 -26.85 11.61
N ALA A 118 0.06 -25.73 10.87
CA ALA A 118 -0.37 -25.73 9.48
C ALA A 118 0.53 -26.65 8.63
N GLU A 119 -0.11 -27.49 7.81
CA GLU A 119 0.56 -28.45 6.95
C GLU A 119 1.28 -27.78 5.78
N GLY A 120 0.80 -26.61 5.36
CA GLY A 120 1.48 -25.74 4.41
C GLY A 120 0.61 -24.63 3.86
N ALA A 121 1.24 -23.52 3.51
CA ALA A 121 0.56 -22.38 2.90
C ALA A 121 1.30 -21.97 1.62
N PHE A 122 0.69 -22.24 0.47
CA PHE A 122 1.27 -21.94 -0.83
C PHE A 122 0.41 -20.87 -1.49
N LEU A 123 0.91 -19.64 -1.60
CA LEU A 123 0.14 -18.51 -2.09
C LEU A 123 0.81 -17.83 -3.27
N ASN A 124 0.21 -17.96 -4.45
CA ASN A 124 0.71 -17.41 -5.69
C ASN A 124 -0.23 -16.33 -6.21
N ASN A 125 0.34 -15.22 -6.71
CA ASN A 125 -0.35 -14.18 -7.46
C ASN A 125 -1.62 -13.69 -6.75
N PHE A 126 -1.47 -13.09 -5.58
CA PHE A 126 -2.59 -12.58 -4.81
C PHE A 126 -2.34 -11.15 -4.33
N ALA A 127 -3.41 -10.42 -4.05
CA ALA A 127 -3.36 -9.14 -3.36
C ALA A 127 -4.05 -9.26 -2.00
N LEU A 128 -3.44 -8.65 -0.97
CA LEU A 128 -4.00 -8.59 0.37
C LEU A 128 -4.00 -7.14 0.86
N LYS A 129 -5.21 -6.62 1.11
CA LYS A 129 -5.42 -5.20 1.39
C LYS A 129 -6.27 -4.95 2.62
N TYR A 130 -6.08 -3.77 3.23
CA TYR A 130 -6.96 -3.19 4.26
C TYR A 130 -7.09 -3.99 5.55
N SER A 131 -6.13 -4.87 5.86
CA SER A 131 -6.19 -5.67 7.08
C SER A 131 -5.49 -5.01 8.27
N VAL A 132 -5.67 -5.54 9.48
CA VAL A 132 -4.88 -5.21 10.69
C VAL A 132 -3.44 -5.67 10.48
N TYR A 133 -3.24 -6.90 10.01
CA TYR A 133 -1.94 -7.41 9.55
C TYR A 133 -2.15 -8.20 8.27
N GLY A 134 -1.17 -8.23 7.36
CA GLY A 134 -1.33 -8.98 6.11
C GLY A 134 -1.37 -10.50 6.35
N ILE A 135 -0.20 -11.13 6.43
CA ILE A 135 -0.07 -12.54 6.80
C ILE A 135 0.80 -12.66 8.05
N LYS A 136 0.28 -13.30 9.09
CA LYS A 136 1.03 -13.72 10.28
C LYS A 136 1.22 -15.23 10.24
N SER A 137 2.41 -15.70 9.90
CA SER A 137 2.73 -17.13 9.86
C SER A 137 3.56 -17.58 11.06
N GLN A 138 3.07 -18.59 11.77
CA GLN A 138 3.86 -19.37 12.72
C GLN A 138 4.40 -20.68 12.11
N CYS A 139 4.01 -21.00 10.87
CA CYS A 139 4.52 -22.13 10.11
C CYS A 139 5.70 -21.69 9.22
N GLN A 140 6.71 -22.56 9.13
CA GLN A 140 7.86 -22.36 8.24
C GLN A 140 7.58 -22.82 6.80
N ASN A 141 6.63 -23.74 6.61
CA ASN A 141 6.21 -24.24 5.30
C ASN A 141 5.21 -23.25 4.65
N ILE A 142 5.66 -22.00 4.47
CA ILE A 142 4.93 -20.96 3.76
C ILE A 142 5.74 -20.50 2.55
N ILE A 143 5.10 -20.53 1.39
CA ILE A 143 5.64 -20.03 0.13
C ILE A 143 4.68 -18.98 -0.39
N ILE A 144 5.20 -17.79 -0.66
CA ILE A 144 4.50 -16.66 -1.25
C ILE A 144 5.20 -16.33 -2.56
N GLN A 145 4.46 -16.23 -3.66
CA GLN A 145 4.99 -15.82 -4.95
C GLN A 145 4.13 -14.70 -5.52
N ASN A 146 4.77 -13.59 -5.91
CA ASN A 146 4.11 -12.46 -6.56
C ASN A 146 2.88 -11.93 -5.80
N ALA A 147 3.03 -11.74 -4.49
CA ALA A 147 2.03 -11.12 -3.64
C ALA A 147 2.11 -9.60 -3.71
N VAL A 148 0.97 -8.93 -3.63
CA VAL A 148 0.90 -7.47 -3.47
C VAL A 148 0.19 -7.14 -2.16
N PHE A 149 0.92 -6.55 -1.22
CA PHE A 149 0.36 -6.08 0.04
C PHE A 149 0.15 -4.57 -0.04
N GLN A 150 -1.03 -4.08 0.37
CA GLN A 150 -1.38 -2.67 0.25
C GLN A 150 -2.31 -2.22 1.37
N GLN A 151 -2.03 -1.07 1.99
CA GLN A 151 -2.88 -0.44 2.99
C GLN A 151 -3.26 -1.37 4.16
N ASN A 152 -2.33 -2.22 4.60
CA ASN A 152 -2.49 -3.02 5.82
C ASN A 152 -1.91 -2.24 7.02
N GLY A 153 -2.41 -2.53 8.23
CA GLY A 153 -2.14 -1.75 9.45
C GLY A 153 -0.74 -1.97 10.05
N GLN A 154 -0.62 -2.97 10.92
CA GLN A 154 0.55 -3.21 11.78
C GLN A 154 1.79 -3.69 11.00
N PHE A 155 1.61 -4.64 10.08
CA PHE A 155 2.65 -5.21 9.24
C PHE A 155 2.05 -6.02 8.08
N ASN A 156 2.80 -6.18 7.00
CA ASN A 156 2.36 -6.94 5.83
C ASN A 156 2.62 -8.44 5.97
N PHE A 157 3.78 -8.85 6.48
CA PHE A 157 4.14 -10.25 6.58
C PHE A 157 5.07 -10.55 7.75
N THR A 158 4.72 -11.55 8.55
CA THR A 158 5.63 -12.18 9.53
C THR A 158 5.72 -13.68 9.32
N VAL A 159 6.90 -14.23 9.63
CA VAL A 159 7.15 -15.67 9.70
C VAL A 159 7.99 -15.96 10.94
N ASN A 160 7.53 -16.89 11.78
CA ASN A 160 8.13 -17.16 13.10
C ASN A 160 8.35 -15.89 13.93
N GLU A 161 7.34 -15.02 14.00
CA GLU A 161 7.37 -13.76 14.75
C GLU A 161 8.37 -12.72 14.22
N GLN A 162 9.10 -13.02 13.15
CA GLN A 162 9.97 -12.07 12.49
C GLN A 162 9.20 -11.34 11.40
N ILE A 163 9.14 -10.02 11.49
CA ILE A 163 8.62 -9.16 10.42
C ILE A 163 9.56 -9.26 9.23
N LYS A 164 9.00 -9.52 8.05
CA LYS A 164 9.72 -9.43 6.78
C LYS A 164 9.41 -8.11 6.12
N LEU A 165 10.44 -7.50 5.53
CA LEU A 165 10.29 -6.23 4.84
C LEU A 165 9.51 -6.47 3.54
N VAL A 166 8.34 -5.82 3.44
CA VAL A 166 7.49 -5.84 2.25
C VAL A 166 7.28 -4.39 1.83
N VAL A 167 7.68 -4.07 0.60
CA VAL A 167 7.40 -2.75 0.01
C VAL A 167 5.95 -2.73 -0.45
N GLU A 168 5.18 -1.79 0.07
CA GLU A 168 3.75 -1.67 -0.21
C GLU A 168 3.49 -1.46 -1.72
N GLY A 169 2.49 -2.17 -2.26
CA GLY A 169 2.09 -2.07 -3.66
C GLY A 169 3.06 -2.70 -4.66
N MET A 170 4.17 -3.26 -4.20
CA MET A 170 5.16 -3.94 -5.04
C MET A 170 5.02 -5.46 -4.92
N PRO A 171 5.31 -6.22 -6.00
CA PRO A 171 5.42 -7.67 -5.94
C PRO A 171 6.41 -8.15 -4.87
N PHE A 172 5.97 -9.10 -4.06
CA PHE A 172 6.74 -9.72 -2.99
C PHE A 172 6.69 -11.24 -3.10
N SER A 173 7.82 -11.90 -2.84
CA SER A 173 7.93 -13.36 -2.79
C SER A 173 8.72 -13.80 -1.56
N TYR A 174 8.36 -14.96 -1.00
CA TYR A 174 9.00 -15.58 0.14
C TYR A 174 8.98 -17.13 0.02
N PRO A 175 10.06 -17.83 0.37
CA PRO A 175 11.40 -17.30 0.64
C PRO A 175 11.93 -16.54 -0.57
N ASP A 176 12.77 -15.53 -0.32
CA ASP A 176 13.42 -14.79 -1.39
C ASP A 176 14.30 -15.78 -2.18
N SER A 177 13.99 -16.00 -3.45
CA SER A 177 14.74 -16.90 -4.32
C SER A 177 16.19 -16.45 -4.56
N LEU A 178 16.65 -15.37 -3.92
CA LEU A 178 18.04 -14.91 -3.90
C LEU A 178 18.94 -15.61 -2.86
N SER A 179 18.42 -16.48 -2.01
CA SER A 179 19.23 -17.31 -1.11
C SER A 179 19.45 -18.73 -1.67
N GLY A 180 20.24 -18.83 -2.74
CA GLY A 180 20.60 -20.14 -3.31
C GLY A 180 21.26 -20.14 -4.69
N SER A 181 22.02 -19.11 -5.08
CA SER A 181 22.91 -19.22 -6.24
C SER A 181 24.28 -19.73 -5.78
N THR A 182 24.34 -21.01 -5.40
CA THR A 182 25.61 -21.73 -5.52
C THR A 182 25.88 -21.82 -7.02
N ILE A 183 26.90 -21.10 -7.49
CA ILE A 183 27.43 -21.27 -8.84
C ILE A 183 27.99 -22.70 -8.90
N THR A 184 27.20 -23.63 -9.39
CA THR A 184 27.68 -24.88 -9.96
C THR A 184 27.50 -24.81 -11.46
N THR A 185 28.62 -24.51 -12.12
CA THR A 185 28.83 -24.68 -13.56
C THR A 185 28.43 -26.08 -14.01
N ALA A 186 27.45 -26.16 -14.90
CA ALA A 186 27.32 -27.26 -15.86
C ALA A 186 26.72 -26.73 -17.17
N LYS A 187 27.47 -26.95 -18.27
CA LYS A 187 27.00 -27.02 -19.66
C LYS A 187 25.63 -27.75 -19.72
N ASP A 188 24.66 -27.37 -20.54
CA ASP A 188 24.79 -27.33 -22.00
C ASP A 188 23.61 -26.61 -22.70
N SER A 189 23.90 -26.13 -23.92
CA SER A 189 23.00 -25.87 -25.08
C SER A 189 21.81 -24.88 -25.03
N ASN A 190 22.06 -23.68 -25.60
CA ASN A 190 21.25 -22.95 -26.59
C ASN A 190 19.75 -23.29 -26.79
N VAL A 191 18.87 -22.31 -26.50
CA VAL A 191 17.92 -21.75 -27.49
C VAL A 191 17.67 -20.27 -27.14
N VAL A 192 18.23 -19.36 -27.94
CA VAL A 192 17.87 -17.94 -27.93
C VAL A 192 16.65 -17.76 -28.84
N VAL A 193 15.47 -17.49 -28.28
CA VAL A 193 14.39 -16.83 -29.00
C VAL A 193 14.16 -15.47 -28.38
N LYS A 194 14.58 -14.41 -29.09
CA LYS A 194 14.19 -13.03 -28.81
C LYS A 194 12.78 -12.80 -29.35
N PRO A 195 11.80 -12.35 -28.55
CA PRO A 195 10.59 -11.75 -29.09
C PRO A 195 10.86 -10.29 -29.48
N LYS A 196 10.56 -10.01 -30.75
CA LYS A 196 10.52 -8.69 -31.42
C LYS A 196 9.55 -7.73 -30.70
N PRO A 197 9.87 -6.43 -30.56
CA PRO A 197 8.96 -5.49 -29.92
C PRO A 197 7.82 -5.16 -30.88
N LEU A 198 6.58 -5.42 -30.48
CA LEU A 198 5.41 -4.83 -31.11
C LEU A 198 5.13 -3.50 -30.41
N ILE A 199 5.22 -2.43 -31.21
CA ILE A 199 4.80 -1.07 -30.86
C ILE A 199 3.29 -1.13 -30.63
N ASP A 200 2.85 -0.93 -29.38
CA ASP A 200 1.44 -0.71 -29.09
C ASP A 200 1.19 0.78 -28.83
N LYS A 201 0.20 1.32 -29.55
CA LYS A 201 -0.20 2.71 -29.52
C LYS A 201 -0.78 3.03 -28.15
N GLY A 202 -0.29 4.09 -27.52
CA GLY A 202 -0.65 4.49 -26.17
C GLY A 202 -2.16 4.54 -25.94
N THR A 203 -2.65 3.59 -25.16
CA THR A 203 -3.98 3.59 -24.54
C THR A 203 -4.04 4.73 -23.50
N PRO A 204 -5.11 5.55 -23.46
CA PRO A 204 -5.20 6.72 -22.56
C PRO A 204 -5.01 6.39 -21.07
N ALA A 205 -5.40 5.19 -20.63
CA ALA A 205 -5.25 4.71 -19.26
C ALA A 205 -3.79 4.54 -18.79
N LYS A 206 -2.89 4.14 -19.68
CA LYS A 206 -1.47 3.93 -19.33
C LYS A 206 -0.73 5.26 -19.13
N ASN A 207 -1.20 6.31 -19.80
CA ASN A 207 -0.66 7.67 -19.68
C ASN A 207 -1.20 8.41 -18.45
N SER A 208 -2.43 8.17 -18.02
CA SER A 208 -2.97 8.75 -16.77
C SER A 208 -2.25 8.18 -15.55
N GLU A 209 -2.02 6.87 -15.48
CA GLU A 209 -1.27 6.23 -14.39
C GLU A 209 0.17 6.75 -14.29
N LYS A 210 0.85 6.93 -15.44
CA LYS A 210 2.21 7.47 -15.46
C LYS A 210 2.25 8.92 -14.98
N LYS A 211 1.28 9.75 -15.39
CA LYS A 211 1.16 11.15 -14.92
C LYS A 211 0.86 11.23 -13.43
N LEU A 212 0.01 10.34 -12.91
CA LEU A 212 -0.35 10.28 -11.49
C LEU A 212 0.83 9.84 -10.62
N LYS A 213 1.63 8.87 -11.09
CA LYS A 213 2.90 8.47 -10.43
C LYS A 213 3.90 9.61 -10.39
N ILE A 214 4.07 10.34 -11.49
CA ILE A 214 4.96 11.51 -11.54
C ILE A 214 4.48 12.56 -10.54
N PHE A 215 3.19 12.89 -10.55
CA PHE A 215 2.60 13.87 -9.63
C PHE A 215 2.80 13.49 -8.14
N ARG A 216 2.55 12.22 -7.78
CA ARG A 216 2.79 11.66 -6.44
C ARG A 216 4.21 11.90 -5.95
N TYR A 217 5.19 11.44 -6.71
CA TYR A 217 6.59 11.53 -6.28
C TYR A 217 7.15 12.94 -6.36
N THR A 218 6.62 13.80 -7.24
CA THR A 218 6.93 15.24 -7.21
C THR A 218 6.41 15.88 -5.93
N CYS A 219 5.16 15.61 -5.53
CA CYS A 219 4.58 16.16 -4.29
C CYS A 219 5.32 15.64 -3.04
N LEU A 220 5.64 14.34 -2.99
CA LEU A 220 6.43 13.76 -1.90
C LEU A 220 7.84 14.35 -1.84
N GLY A 221 8.50 14.54 -2.98
CA GLY A 221 9.81 15.18 -3.07
C GLY A 221 9.79 16.62 -2.57
N VAL A 222 8.81 17.42 -2.99
CA VAL A 222 8.61 18.80 -2.50
C VAL A 222 8.34 18.80 -0.99
N GLY A 223 7.51 17.87 -0.50
CA GLY A 223 7.22 17.69 0.92
C GLY A 223 8.47 17.43 1.75
N ALA A 224 9.29 16.46 1.32
CA ALA A 224 10.52 16.07 2.02
C ALA A 224 11.56 17.18 2.01
N VAL A 225 11.78 17.85 0.87
CA VAL A 225 12.72 18.98 0.77
C VAL A 225 12.27 20.13 1.66
N GLY A 226 10.98 20.49 1.62
CA GLY A 226 10.43 21.55 2.47
C GLY A 226 10.60 21.26 3.96
N ALA A 227 10.35 20.03 4.40
CA ALA A 227 10.54 19.62 5.80
C ALA A 227 12.01 19.68 6.25
N VAL A 228 12.94 19.19 5.42
CA VAL A 228 14.39 19.24 5.72
C VAL A 228 14.88 20.69 5.77
N THR A 229 14.50 21.52 4.80
CA THR A 229 14.88 22.93 4.77
C THR A 229 14.30 23.71 5.95
N ALA A 230 13.05 23.42 6.36
CA ALA A 230 12.45 24.00 7.55
C ALA A 230 13.21 23.61 8.83
N MET A 231 13.64 22.34 8.96
CA MET A 231 14.47 21.90 10.08
C MET A 231 15.83 22.62 10.11
N MET A 232 16.49 22.81 8.97
CA MET A 232 17.75 23.56 8.88
C MET A 232 17.59 25.03 9.33
N TYR A 233 16.52 25.69 8.90
CA TYR A 233 16.19 27.03 9.39
C TYR A 233 15.84 27.03 10.88
N GLY A 234 15.13 26.00 11.37
CA GLY A 234 14.86 25.80 12.80
C GLY A 234 16.11 25.78 13.67
N VAL A 235 17.15 25.07 13.24
CA VAL A 235 18.47 25.08 13.91
C VAL A 235 19.09 26.48 13.85
N SER A 236 19.02 27.14 12.69
CA SER A 236 19.57 28.49 12.49
C SER A 236 18.88 29.55 13.36
N ILE A 237 17.57 29.44 13.58
CA ILE A 237 16.79 30.29 14.49
C ILE A 237 17.36 30.18 15.91
N LYS A 238 17.55 28.95 16.40
CA LYS A 238 18.10 28.71 17.74
C LYS A 238 19.52 29.29 17.85
N THR A 239 20.38 29.00 16.88
CA THR A 239 21.76 29.51 16.88
C THR A 239 21.82 31.04 16.86
N ASN A 240 20.96 31.72 16.10
CA ASN A 240 20.95 33.18 16.05
C ASN A 240 20.35 33.80 17.32
N LEU A 241 19.37 33.14 17.96
CA LEU A 241 18.84 33.54 19.26
C LEU A 241 19.92 33.44 20.35
N ASP A 242 20.66 32.33 20.38
CA ASP A 242 21.76 32.13 21.32
C ASP A 242 22.84 33.23 21.16
N LYS A 243 23.21 33.58 19.91
CA LYS A 243 24.12 34.70 19.61
C LYS A 243 23.61 36.04 20.10
N MET A 244 22.30 36.31 19.97
CA MET A 244 21.71 37.57 20.46
C MET A 244 21.78 37.66 21.98
N ASN A 245 21.51 36.55 22.69
CA ASN A 245 21.62 36.48 24.14
C ASN A 245 23.06 36.67 24.60
N GLU A 246 24.02 36.00 23.96
CA GLU A 246 25.45 36.11 24.27
C GLU A 246 25.96 37.56 24.11
N ILE A 247 25.62 38.24 23.01
CA ILE A 247 26.00 39.66 22.78
C ILE A 247 25.36 40.57 23.83
N SER A 248 24.12 40.29 24.24
CA SER A 248 23.40 41.08 25.23
C SER A 248 23.99 40.91 26.64
N GLU A 249 24.38 39.69 27.00
CA GLU A 249 25.07 39.38 28.26
C GLU A 249 26.46 40.02 28.31
N ASP A 250 27.24 39.95 27.23
CA ASP A 250 28.56 40.58 27.13
C ASP A 250 28.48 42.11 27.28
N SER A 251 27.52 42.74 26.62
CA SER A 251 27.30 44.19 26.73
C SER A 251 26.95 44.62 28.17
N ASN A 252 26.22 43.80 28.91
CA ASN A 252 25.79 44.09 30.29
C ASN A 252 26.94 43.92 31.29
N ASN A 253 27.82 42.93 31.06
CA ASN A 253 28.95 42.65 31.95
C ASN A 253 30.17 43.56 31.70
N ASN A 254 30.44 43.96 30.46
CA ASN A 254 31.68 44.63 30.07
C ASN A 254 31.53 46.13 29.73
N ASN A 255 30.51 46.81 30.27
CA ASN A 255 30.25 48.25 30.10
C ASN A 255 30.36 48.73 28.63
N ALA A 256 29.77 47.97 27.69
CA ALA A 256 29.70 48.31 26.26
C ALA A 256 31.05 48.71 25.61
N SER A 257 32.12 47.99 25.93
CA SER A 257 33.47 48.25 25.40
C SER A 257 33.66 47.87 23.92
N ASP A 258 32.73 47.12 23.30
CA ASP A 258 32.72 46.85 21.85
C ASP A 258 31.91 47.91 21.08
N PRO A 259 32.56 48.86 20.35
CA PRO A 259 31.87 49.88 19.56
C PRO A 259 31.02 49.30 18.41
N ASN A 260 31.19 48.02 18.08
CA ASN A 260 30.41 47.32 17.05
C ASN A 260 29.34 46.38 17.63
N GLY A 261 29.17 46.30 18.95
CA GLY A 261 28.21 45.39 19.60
C GLY A 261 26.77 45.56 19.10
N ALA A 262 26.31 46.81 18.99
CA ALA A 262 24.99 47.13 18.44
C ALA A 262 24.83 46.68 16.97
N LYS A 263 25.86 46.82 16.15
CA LYS A 263 25.83 46.38 14.74
C LYS A 263 25.75 44.86 14.64
N LYS A 264 26.54 44.14 15.45
CA LYS A 264 26.53 42.67 15.52
C LYS A 264 25.17 42.15 16.00
N TRP A 265 24.56 42.81 16.98
CA TRP A 265 23.24 42.44 17.48
C TRP A 265 22.16 42.61 16.40
N HIS A 266 22.12 43.76 15.70
CA HIS A 266 21.18 43.97 14.60
C HIS A 266 21.41 43.03 13.40
N GLU A 267 22.64 42.61 13.16
CA GLU A 267 22.94 41.59 12.16
C GLU A 267 22.39 40.21 12.57
N ALA A 268 22.59 39.81 13.83
CA ALA A 268 22.05 38.57 14.39
C ALA A 268 20.51 38.58 14.38
N GLU A 269 19.88 39.70 14.74
CA GLU A 269 18.45 39.92 14.68
C GLU A 269 17.91 39.80 13.24
N ARG A 270 18.59 40.41 12.27
CA ARG A 270 18.23 40.28 10.85
C ARG A 270 18.32 38.82 10.39
N ASN A 271 19.37 38.11 10.78
CA ASN A 271 19.57 36.70 10.43
C ASN A 271 18.52 35.79 11.10
N TYR A 272 18.14 36.08 12.34
CA TYR A 272 17.03 35.43 13.05
C TYR A 272 15.71 35.61 12.30
N ASN A 273 15.36 36.86 11.94
CA ASN A 273 14.13 37.18 11.21
C ASN A 273 14.09 36.51 9.82
N ASN A 274 15.21 36.54 9.10
CA ASN A 274 15.33 35.83 7.82
C ASN A 274 15.18 34.32 7.97
N SER A 275 15.68 33.74 9.07
CA SER A 275 15.57 32.30 9.35
C SER A 275 14.14 31.90 9.70
N ILE A 276 13.39 32.75 10.43
CA ILE A 276 11.96 32.55 10.68
C ILE A 276 11.17 32.54 9.37
N ILE A 277 11.38 33.56 8.52
CA ILE A 277 10.69 33.66 7.22
C ILE A 277 11.01 32.42 6.37
N GLY A 278 12.28 32.03 6.29
CA GLY A 278 12.72 30.82 5.60
C GLY A 278 12.08 29.54 6.13
N CYS A 279 12.00 29.40 7.46
CA CYS A 279 11.35 28.28 8.13
C CYS A 279 9.85 28.20 7.79
N SER A 280 9.12 29.32 7.87
CA SER A 280 7.69 29.37 7.57
C SER A 280 7.39 29.07 6.10
N VAL A 281 8.18 29.62 5.17
CA VAL A 281 8.00 29.36 3.73
C VAL A 281 8.32 27.91 3.39
N ALA A 282 9.44 27.38 3.89
CA ALA A 282 9.84 26.00 3.65
C ALA A 282 8.85 25.00 4.29
N GLY A 283 8.40 25.27 5.51
CA GLY A 283 7.40 24.47 6.20
C GLY A 283 6.05 24.48 5.49
N GLY A 284 5.61 25.65 4.99
CA GLY A 284 4.39 25.77 4.19
C GLY A 284 4.47 24.99 2.87
N LEU A 285 5.59 25.10 2.15
CA LEU A 285 5.82 24.29 0.93
C LEU A 285 5.88 22.80 1.24
N GLY A 286 6.51 22.42 2.35
CA GLY A 286 6.55 21.04 2.84
C GLY A 286 5.14 20.50 3.11
N ALA A 287 4.31 21.27 3.82
CA ALA A 287 2.92 20.91 4.10
C ALA A 287 2.09 20.78 2.83
N LEU A 288 2.20 21.72 1.88
CA LEU A 288 1.51 21.66 0.59
C LEU A 288 1.95 20.43 -0.23
N GLY A 289 3.24 20.09 -0.21
CA GLY A 289 3.75 18.87 -0.86
C GLY A 289 3.15 17.60 -0.25
N LEU A 290 3.07 17.51 1.08
CA LEU A 290 2.47 16.37 1.78
C LEU A 290 0.96 16.28 1.58
N ILE A 291 0.25 17.42 1.57
CA ILE A 291 -1.19 17.48 1.23
C ILE A 291 -1.40 17.03 -0.21
N GLY A 292 -0.60 17.53 -1.16
CA GLY A 292 -0.67 17.12 -2.57
C GLY A 292 -0.39 15.63 -2.75
N PHE A 293 0.56 15.08 -1.98
CA PHE A 293 0.81 13.65 -1.94
C PHE A 293 -0.41 12.88 -1.41
N GLY A 294 -1.02 13.32 -0.31
CA GLY A 294 -2.25 12.70 0.22
C GLY A 294 -3.41 12.74 -0.78
N VAL A 295 -3.67 13.91 -1.37
CA VAL A 295 -4.73 14.11 -2.38
C VAL A 295 -4.51 13.27 -3.62
N SER A 296 -3.26 13.01 -3.99
CA SER A 296 -2.95 12.19 -5.17
C SER A 296 -3.35 10.71 -5.05
N PHE A 297 -3.81 10.26 -3.88
CA PHE A 297 -4.44 8.94 -3.69
C PHE A 297 -5.97 8.99 -3.70
N ALA A 298 -6.56 10.19 -3.66
CA ALA A 298 -8.01 10.40 -3.72
C ALA A 298 -8.54 10.51 -5.17
N PHE A 299 -7.64 10.63 -6.15
CA PHE A 299 -7.91 10.74 -7.60
C PHE A 299 -6.96 9.84 -8.39
#